data_AF-O29593-F1
#
_entry.id   AF-O29593-F1
#
_cell.length_a   1.000
_cell.length_b   1.000
_cell.length_c   1.000
_cell.angle_alpha   90.00
_cell.angle_beta   90.00
_cell.angle_gamma   90.00
#
_symmetry.space_group_name_H-M   'P 1'
#
loop_
_entity.id
_entity.type
_entity.pdbx_description
1 polymer ?
#
loop_
_entity_poly.entity_id
_entity_poly.type
_entity_poly.pdbx_seq_one_letter_code
_entity_poly.pdbx_strand_id
1 'polypeptide(L)'
;MLRAKLLSWQEGVGSKTFEFDVDVEPRSYVISKVSQLSPIIASEDLTVCEGEVAVVGTRVIEIPENTVVRPVAAISHANGFVADVIECGAPGMVEDEKCINHAVFIPTRSGDVKEGDLLGMLRINFVRTGLLSRVIPSKPRVEERTVKASLTWVEGGVFYRENVTGTFSGYFESERCSLLPIVADERVRIEKGGVSAVEIERVDVKGGSIITPYGLAANAFAQLLDLVGGRTRKFEEDRVFDEAVLVGFSDGVVEKGEVLGLVCVMGESSGGGNSRQLQFSRKAGKGVVKTIHEYRSKPLRVGRKGEWRPAISDENRKLIRGVAEIIKIRPINVPDYAVVNPLGIMRQAYGTMVGGIANEPWSLESRKTIEEVVFLPIMDGEVRKGQLIGVFNVTRVAEGKL
;
A
#
# COMPACT_ATOMS: atom_id res chain seq x y z
N MET A 1 -0.76 -10.16 -24.49
CA MET A 1 0.43 -9.30 -24.65
C MET A 1 0.06 -7.85 -24.95
N LEU A 2 0.31 -6.95 -24.00
CA LEU A 2 0.21 -5.49 -24.16
C LEU A 2 1.64 -4.95 -24.22
N ARG A 3 1.93 -4.06 -25.19
CA ARG A 3 3.17 -3.27 -25.14
C ARG A 3 2.99 -2.11 -24.16
N ALA A 4 3.93 -1.99 -23.25
CA ALA A 4 4.08 -0.85 -22.35
C ALA A 4 5.52 -0.36 -22.38
N LYS A 5 5.71 0.86 -21.87
CA LYS A 5 7.02 1.44 -21.69
C LYS A 5 7.34 1.53 -20.21
N LEU A 6 8.49 1.03 -19.80
CA LEU A 6 8.97 1.19 -18.44
C LEU A 6 9.93 2.39 -18.39
N LEU A 7 9.65 3.34 -17.50
CA LEU A 7 10.52 4.48 -17.24
C LEU A 7 11.20 4.29 -15.89
N SER A 8 12.53 4.19 -15.90
CA SER A 8 13.34 4.03 -14.68
C SER A 8 14.55 4.96 -14.67
N TRP A 9 15.28 4.99 -13.57
CA TRP A 9 16.58 5.65 -13.43
C TRP A 9 17.75 4.75 -13.82
N GLN A 10 18.78 5.31 -14.43
CA GLN A 10 19.97 4.58 -14.89
C GLN A 10 20.89 4.15 -13.75
N GLU A 11 21.14 5.03 -12.78
CA GLU A 11 22.18 4.85 -11.75
C GLU A 11 21.64 4.93 -10.32
N GLY A 12 20.33 5.11 -10.15
CA GLY A 12 19.67 5.27 -8.84
C GLY A 12 18.67 6.42 -8.82
N VAL A 13 17.94 6.56 -7.70
CA VAL A 13 16.83 7.53 -7.56
C VAL A 13 17.30 8.95 -7.88
N GLY A 14 16.59 9.62 -8.77
CA GLY A 14 16.87 11.00 -9.18
C GLY A 14 17.98 11.17 -10.22
N SER A 15 18.65 10.08 -10.63
CA SER A 15 19.60 10.11 -11.74
C SER A 15 18.88 10.22 -13.10
N LYS A 16 19.65 10.23 -14.20
CA LYS A 16 19.10 10.27 -15.55
C LYS A 16 18.11 9.13 -15.78
N THR A 17 16.94 9.45 -16.31
CA THR A 17 15.93 8.46 -16.64
C THR A 17 16.19 7.83 -18.02
N PHE A 18 15.73 6.59 -18.18
CA PHE A 18 15.70 5.89 -19.45
C PHE A 18 14.38 5.14 -19.59
N GLU A 19 13.98 4.94 -20.84
CA GLU A 19 12.74 4.28 -21.20
C GLU A 19 13.05 3.07 -22.08
N PHE A 20 12.39 1.94 -21.81
CA PHE A 20 12.51 0.74 -22.61
C PHE A 20 11.15 0.05 -22.77
N ASP A 21 10.96 -0.62 -23.90
CA ASP A 21 9.74 -1.36 -24.19
C ASP A 21 9.72 -2.67 -23.40
N VAL A 22 8.56 -2.99 -22.84
CA VAL A 22 8.30 -4.23 -22.11
C VAL A 22 6.98 -4.84 -22.59
N ASP A 23 7.01 -6.15 -22.80
CA ASP A 23 5.80 -6.92 -23.05
C ASP A 23 5.18 -7.30 -21.70
N VAL A 24 4.04 -6.70 -21.39
CA VAL A 24 3.30 -6.92 -20.15
C VAL A 24 1.96 -7.55 -20.45
N GLU A 25 1.56 -8.54 -19.66
CA GLU A 25 0.22 -9.08 -19.71
C GLU A 25 -0.25 -9.49 -18.32
N PRO A 26 -1.58 -9.56 -18.11
CA PRO A 26 -2.08 -10.05 -16.86
C PRO A 26 -1.53 -11.45 -16.57
N ARG A 27 -0.89 -11.61 -15.42
CA ARG A 27 -0.17 -12.85 -15.09
C ARG A 27 -0.71 -13.45 -13.81
N SER A 28 -1.20 -14.67 -13.90
CA SER A 28 -1.69 -15.41 -12.74
C SER A 28 -0.54 -16.01 -11.94
N TYR A 29 -0.67 -15.97 -10.62
CA TYR A 29 0.29 -16.55 -9.70
C TYR A 29 -0.40 -17.34 -8.58
N VAL A 30 0.38 -18.15 -7.86
CA VAL A 30 -0.04 -18.80 -6.62
C VAL A 30 0.88 -18.34 -5.49
N ILE A 31 0.31 -17.75 -4.44
CA ILE A 31 1.05 -17.34 -3.25
C ILE A 31 1.37 -18.56 -2.37
N SER A 32 2.56 -18.57 -1.79
CA SER A 32 2.95 -19.51 -0.75
C SER A 32 2.11 -19.32 0.52
N LYS A 33 2.06 -20.33 1.38
CA LYS A 33 1.51 -20.19 2.74
C LYS A 33 2.52 -19.55 3.70
N VAL A 34 3.78 -19.52 3.29
CA VAL A 34 4.87 -18.96 4.07
C VAL A 34 5.25 -17.64 3.43
N SER A 35 5.37 -16.61 4.26
CA SER A 35 5.86 -15.29 3.91
C SER A 35 6.91 -14.85 4.91
N GLN A 36 7.59 -13.75 4.64
CA GLN A 36 8.62 -13.19 5.50
C GLN A 36 8.35 -11.71 5.76
N LEU A 37 8.63 -11.26 6.97
CA LEU A 37 8.72 -9.84 7.28
C LEU A 37 10.20 -9.45 7.29
N SER A 38 10.53 -8.32 6.68
CA SER A 38 11.87 -7.76 6.67
C SER A 38 11.82 -6.31 7.13
N PRO A 39 12.60 -5.88 8.13
CA PRO A 39 12.55 -4.51 8.61
C PRO A 39 13.13 -3.55 7.57
N ILE A 40 12.47 -2.40 7.40
CA ILE A 40 12.95 -1.30 6.56
C ILE A 40 13.67 -0.32 7.47
N ILE A 41 14.99 -0.24 7.36
CA ILE A 41 15.83 0.51 8.30
C ILE A 41 16.55 1.61 7.55
N ALA A 42 16.48 2.84 8.06
CA ALA A 42 17.21 3.98 7.50
C ALA A 42 18.72 3.72 7.48
N SER A 43 19.37 4.06 6.37
CA SER A 43 20.83 4.05 6.22
C SER A 43 21.44 5.45 6.21
N GLU A 44 20.63 6.47 6.46
CA GLU A 44 21.05 7.87 6.46
C GLU A 44 20.25 8.68 7.49
N ASP A 45 20.81 9.84 7.84
CA ASP A 45 20.10 10.87 8.59
C ASP A 45 19.37 11.79 7.61
N LEU A 46 18.08 12.03 7.84
CA LEU A 46 17.28 12.93 7.02
C LEU A 46 16.28 13.70 7.91
N THR A 47 16.24 15.02 7.74
CA THR A 47 15.13 15.82 8.29
C THR A 47 13.98 15.81 7.29
N VAL A 48 12.80 15.41 7.77
CA VAL A 48 11.57 15.32 6.98
C VAL A 48 10.58 16.40 7.39
N CYS A 49 9.79 16.87 6.42
CA CYS A 49 8.73 17.84 6.62
C CYS A 49 7.37 17.16 6.50
N GLU A 50 6.45 17.47 7.40
CA GLU A 50 5.07 16.98 7.37
C GLU A 50 4.42 17.22 6.00
N GLY A 51 3.78 16.19 5.46
CA GLY A 51 3.11 16.23 4.17
C GLY A 51 4.03 16.22 2.94
N GLU A 52 5.35 16.38 3.10
CA GLU A 52 6.30 16.34 1.99
C GLU A 52 6.87 14.93 1.80
N VAL A 53 6.58 14.33 0.64
CA VAL A 53 7.10 12.99 0.33
C VAL A 53 8.62 12.99 0.29
N ALA A 54 9.23 12.08 1.05
CA ALA A 54 10.66 11.89 1.15
C ALA A 54 11.09 10.56 0.52
N VAL A 55 12.28 10.53 -0.05
CA VAL A 55 12.97 9.29 -0.42
C VAL A 55 14.07 9.09 0.60
N VAL A 56 14.01 7.99 1.34
CA VAL A 56 14.96 7.67 2.41
C VAL A 56 15.77 6.47 1.99
N GLY A 57 17.09 6.59 2.01
CA GLY A 57 18.03 5.49 1.86
C GLY A 57 17.82 4.46 2.97
N THR A 58 17.79 3.19 2.57
CA THR A 58 17.60 2.07 3.49
C THR A 58 18.81 1.15 3.46
N ARG A 59 19.05 0.47 4.58
CA ARG A 59 19.92 -0.71 4.56
C ARG A 59 19.39 -1.68 3.51
N VAL A 60 20.31 -2.26 2.74
CA VAL A 60 19.94 -3.10 1.60
C VAL A 60 19.14 -4.31 2.08
N ILE A 61 17.95 -4.50 1.50
CA ILE A 61 17.11 -5.66 1.71
C ILE A 61 17.21 -6.54 0.46
N GLU A 62 17.83 -7.70 0.61
CA GLU A 62 17.86 -8.72 -0.44
C GLU A 62 16.49 -9.38 -0.57
N ILE A 63 15.98 -9.43 -1.79
CA ILE A 63 14.66 -9.95 -2.14
C ILE A 63 14.86 -11.18 -3.02
N PRO A 64 14.52 -12.38 -2.54
CA PRO A 64 14.69 -13.61 -3.30
C PRO A 64 13.89 -13.60 -4.61
N GLU A 65 14.32 -14.42 -5.57
CA GLU A 65 13.55 -14.74 -6.76
C GLU A 65 12.12 -15.19 -6.41
N ASN A 66 11.19 -14.99 -7.35
CA ASN A 66 9.81 -15.44 -7.22
C ASN A 66 9.13 -14.88 -5.96
N THR A 67 9.39 -13.61 -5.63
CA THR A 67 8.73 -12.91 -4.53
C THR A 67 8.09 -11.62 -4.98
N VAL A 68 7.01 -11.25 -4.30
CA VAL A 68 6.42 -9.91 -4.37
C VAL A 68 6.43 -9.28 -3.01
N VAL A 69 6.66 -7.98 -2.99
CA VAL A 69 6.82 -7.23 -1.74
C VAL A 69 5.75 -6.16 -1.60
N ARG A 70 5.48 -5.78 -0.35
CA ARG A 70 4.67 -4.61 -0.01
C ARG A 70 5.03 -4.10 1.39
N PRO A 71 5.14 -2.79 1.60
CA PRO A 71 5.16 -2.21 2.94
C PRO A 71 3.91 -2.62 3.73
N VAL A 72 4.09 -2.94 5.00
CA VAL A 72 3.01 -3.25 5.94
C VAL A 72 2.52 -1.94 6.54
N ALA A 73 1.23 -1.67 6.37
CA ALA A 73 0.54 -0.57 7.02
C ALA A 73 0.57 -0.75 8.55
N ALA A 74 0.50 0.36 9.29
CA ALA A 74 0.33 0.38 10.74
C ALA A 74 1.52 -0.19 11.54
N ILE A 75 2.71 -0.16 10.94
CA ILE A 75 4.01 -0.28 11.62
C ILE A 75 4.87 0.84 11.08
N SER A 76 4.91 1.94 11.82
CA SER A 76 5.33 3.23 11.30
C SER A 76 6.41 3.85 12.20
N HIS A 77 7.23 4.70 11.59
CA HIS A 77 8.13 5.57 12.31
C HIS A 77 7.32 6.66 13.06
N ALA A 78 7.87 7.22 14.14
CA ALA A 78 7.25 8.32 14.90
C ALA A 78 6.82 9.52 14.04
N ASN A 79 7.54 9.77 12.94
CA ASN A 79 7.32 10.91 12.06
C ASN A 79 6.53 10.57 10.77
N GLY A 80 6.15 9.31 10.54
CA GLY A 80 5.51 8.90 9.28
C GLY A 80 5.64 7.42 8.96
N PHE A 81 5.32 7.04 7.73
CA PHE A 81 5.27 5.64 7.30
C PHE A 81 5.86 5.44 5.91
N VAL A 82 6.15 4.18 5.57
CA VAL A 82 6.63 3.77 4.25
C VAL A 82 5.44 3.45 3.34
N ALA A 83 5.25 4.26 2.30
CA ALA A 83 4.20 4.06 1.31
C ALA A 83 4.60 3.09 0.19
N ASP A 84 5.88 3.10 -0.18
CA ASP A 84 6.44 2.24 -1.23
C ASP A 84 7.94 2.00 -1.02
N VAL A 85 8.52 1.07 -1.77
CA VAL A 85 9.96 0.78 -1.78
C VAL A 85 10.51 0.81 -3.20
N ILE A 86 11.79 1.10 -3.32
CA ILE A 86 12.47 1.26 -4.60
C ILE A 86 13.55 0.19 -4.74
N GLU A 87 13.54 -0.48 -5.90
CA GLU A 87 14.55 -1.48 -6.26
C GLU A 87 15.93 -0.86 -6.48
N CYS A 88 16.96 -1.66 -6.20
CA CYS A 88 18.31 -1.36 -6.63
C CYS A 88 18.40 -1.34 -8.15
N GLY A 89 18.76 -0.19 -8.73
CA GLY A 89 18.97 -0.06 -10.17
C GLY A 89 17.68 -0.16 -11.00
N ALA A 90 17.73 -0.92 -12.09
CA ALA A 90 16.59 -1.08 -12.99
C ALA A 90 15.59 -2.11 -12.45
N PRO A 91 14.26 -1.88 -12.57
CA PRO A 91 13.25 -2.81 -12.07
C PRO A 91 13.36 -4.18 -12.73
N GLY A 92 13.49 -5.23 -11.91
CA GLY A 92 13.61 -6.62 -12.37
C GLY A 92 12.26 -7.33 -12.55
N MET A 93 12.28 -8.48 -13.21
CA MET A 93 11.11 -9.36 -13.30
C MET A 93 10.90 -10.11 -11.99
N VAL A 94 9.69 -10.59 -11.72
CA VAL A 94 9.38 -11.29 -10.46
C VAL A 94 10.24 -12.55 -10.27
N GLU A 95 10.65 -13.19 -11.36
CA GLU A 95 11.55 -14.34 -11.38
C GLU A 95 12.98 -14.02 -10.93
N ASP A 96 13.40 -12.76 -10.95
CA ASP A 96 14.77 -12.38 -10.63
C ASP A 96 14.94 -12.12 -9.13
N GLU A 97 16.13 -12.39 -8.60
CA GLU A 97 16.57 -11.80 -7.34
C GLU A 97 16.65 -10.26 -7.50
N LYS A 98 16.27 -9.54 -6.45
CA LYS A 98 16.27 -8.07 -6.42
C LYS A 98 16.87 -7.62 -5.11
N CYS A 99 17.17 -6.33 -5.01
CA CYS A 99 17.32 -5.70 -3.71
C CYS A 99 16.54 -4.41 -3.62
N ILE A 100 16.32 -3.93 -2.40
CA ILE A 100 15.70 -2.65 -2.08
C ILE A 100 16.70 -1.83 -1.29
N ASN A 101 16.89 -0.58 -1.67
CA ASN A 101 17.81 0.34 -1.00
C ASN A 101 17.22 1.73 -0.72
N HIS A 102 15.96 2.00 -1.10
CA HIS A 102 15.25 3.21 -0.69
C HIS A 102 13.79 2.91 -0.38
N ALA A 103 13.22 3.77 0.46
CA ALA A 103 11.81 3.80 0.80
C ALA A 103 11.20 5.15 0.40
N VAL A 104 9.97 5.12 -0.13
CA VAL A 104 9.12 6.29 -0.26
C VAL A 104 8.43 6.50 1.09
N PHE A 105 8.88 7.51 1.82
CA PHE A 105 8.43 7.84 3.16
C PHE A 105 7.47 9.02 3.12
N ILE A 106 6.33 8.90 3.79
CA ILE A 106 5.32 9.97 3.91
C ILE A 106 5.32 10.45 5.34
N PRO A 107 5.86 11.65 5.61
CA PRO A 107 5.89 12.21 6.96
C PRO A 107 4.49 12.67 7.37
N THR A 108 4.03 12.20 8.51
CA THR A 108 2.84 12.72 9.20
C THR A 108 3.20 13.82 10.20
N ARG A 109 4.51 13.99 10.49
CA ARG A 109 5.05 15.03 11.36
C ARG A 109 6.43 15.43 10.85
N SER A 110 6.79 16.69 11.06
CA SER A 110 8.14 17.17 10.77
C SER A 110 9.11 16.67 11.86
N GLY A 111 10.32 16.30 11.48
CA GLY A 111 11.33 15.85 12.44
C GLY A 111 12.47 15.09 11.78
N ASP A 112 13.30 14.45 12.60
CA ASP A 112 14.46 13.72 12.12
C ASP A 112 14.19 12.22 12.02
N VAL A 113 14.53 11.65 10.88
CA VAL A 113 14.86 10.24 10.70
C VAL A 113 16.37 10.11 10.87
N LYS A 114 16.84 9.17 11.70
CA LYS A 114 18.26 8.90 11.89
C LYS A 114 18.66 7.55 11.32
N GLU A 115 19.93 7.42 10.96
CA GLU A 115 20.51 6.14 10.56
C GLU A 115 20.24 5.07 11.63
N GLY A 116 19.72 3.92 11.19
CA GLY A 116 19.34 2.82 12.08
C GLY A 116 17.90 2.87 12.58
N ASP A 117 17.14 3.94 12.34
CA ASP A 117 15.70 3.98 12.66
C ASP A 117 14.90 2.97 11.83
N LEU A 118 13.96 2.29 12.50
CA LEU A 118 12.97 1.45 11.84
C LEU A 118 11.91 2.35 11.18
N LEU A 119 11.89 2.35 9.85
CA LEU A 119 10.92 3.11 9.05
C LEU A 119 9.57 2.38 8.92
N GLY A 120 9.63 1.04 8.90
CA GLY A 120 8.47 0.16 8.79
C GLY A 120 8.87 -1.28 8.52
N MET A 121 7.91 -2.10 8.10
CA MET A 121 8.14 -3.51 7.78
C MET A 121 7.76 -3.80 6.33
N LEU A 122 8.59 -4.59 5.64
CA LEU A 122 8.35 -5.09 4.31
C LEU A 122 7.83 -6.52 4.38
N ARG A 123 6.64 -6.76 3.84
CA ARG A 123 6.12 -8.12 3.66
C ARG A 123 6.62 -8.69 2.34
N ILE A 124 7.30 -9.82 2.40
CA ILE A 124 7.82 -10.58 1.27
C ILE A 124 6.98 -11.85 1.12
N ASN A 125 6.21 -11.92 0.03
CA ASN A 125 5.38 -13.07 -0.29
C ASN A 125 6.04 -13.89 -1.40
N PHE A 126 6.28 -15.17 -1.15
CA PHE A 126 6.76 -16.09 -2.17
C PHE A 126 5.62 -16.48 -3.10
N VAL A 127 5.86 -16.44 -4.40
CA VAL A 127 4.87 -16.66 -5.45
C VAL A 127 5.37 -17.68 -6.46
N ARG A 128 4.45 -18.27 -7.22
CA ARG A 128 4.77 -19.15 -8.35
C ARG A 128 4.07 -18.66 -9.60
N THR A 129 4.83 -18.46 -10.68
CA THR A 129 4.36 -17.90 -11.95
C THR A 129 4.47 -18.93 -13.07
N GLY A 130 3.40 -19.12 -13.86
CA GLY A 130 3.41 -20.09 -14.98
C GLY A 130 2.90 -21.51 -14.65
N LEU A 131 2.83 -22.38 -15.66
CA LEU A 131 2.28 -23.75 -15.57
C LEU A 131 3.27 -24.77 -15.01
N LEU A 132 4.55 -24.72 -15.42
CA LEU A 132 5.57 -25.70 -15.04
C LEU A 132 6.08 -25.50 -13.60
N SER A 133 6.24 -24.25 -13.16
CA SER A 133 6.61 -23.90 -11.77
C SER A 133 5.53 -24.28 -10.74
N ARG A 134 4.29 -24.54 -11.18
CA ARG A 134 3.23 -25.10 -10.32
C ARG A 134 3.44 -26.58 -10.01
N VAL A 135 4.20 -27.29 -10.86
CA VAL A 135 4.41 -28.75 -10.77
C VAL A 135 5.72 -29.06 -10.04
N ILE A 136 6.76 -28.24 -10.21
CA ILE A 136 8.05 -28.41 -9.54
C ILE A 136 8.10 -27.49 -8.31
N PRO A 137 8.08 -28.03 -7.07
CA PRO A 137 8.10 -27.20 -5.87
C PRO A 137 9.48 -26.58 -5.65
N SER A 138 9.65 -25.30 -5.96
CA SER A 138 10.68 -24.49 -5.30
C SER A 138 10.28 -24.29 -3.84
N LYS A 139 11.23 -24.55 -2.92
CA LYS A 139 11.04 -24.27 -1.49
C LYS A 139 11.24 -22.76 -1.27
N PRO A 140 10.33 -22.06 -0.56
CA PRO A 140 10.55 -20.68 -0.18
C PRO A 140 11.90 -20.52 0.53
N ARG A 141 12.75 -19.60 0.03
CA ARG A 141 14.01 -19.24 0.68
C ARG A 141 13.71 -18.24 1.79
N VAL A 142 13.29 -18.76 2.93
CA VAL A 142 13.10 -17.98 4.16
C VAL A 142 14.44 -17.80 4.83
N GLU A 143 14.80 -16.56 5.13
CA GLU A 143 16.03 -16.26 5.85
C GLU A 143 15.70 -15.75 7.25
N GLU A 144 16.35 -16.35 8.24
CA GLU A 144 16.32 -15.85 9.61
C GLU A 144 17.43 -14.82 9.77
N ARG A 145 17.06 -13.59 10.17
CA ARG A 145 18.02 -12.50 10.35
C ARG A 145 17.79 -11.83 11.70
N THR A 146 18.84 -11.74 12.50
CA THR A 146 18.85 -10.87 13.68
C THR A 146 19.21 -9.46 13.24
N VAL A 147 18.38 -8.48 13.57
CA VAL A 147 18.53 -7.11 13.14
C VAL A 147 18.48 -6.17 14.34
N LYS A 148 19.36 -5.17 14.33
CA LYS A 148 19.37 -4.06 15.29
C LYS A 148 18.80 -2.81 14.61
N ALA A 149 17.80 -2.21 15.25
CA ALA A 149 17.16 -0.99 14.77
C ALA A 149 16.72 -0.12 15.97
N SER A 150 16.46 1.15 15.70
CA SER A 150 15.86 2.08 16.65
C SER A 150 14.36 2.13 16.40
N LEU A 151 13.55 1.73 17.39
CA LEU A 151 12.12 1.96 17.39
C LEU A 151 11.85 3.39 17.84
N THR A 152 10.98 4.11 17.12
CA THR A 152 10.60 5.48 17.47
C THR A 152 9.09 5.59 17.67
N TRP A 153 8.68 6.44 18.61
CA TRP A 153 7.27 6.79 18.82
C TRP A 153 7.14 8.19 19.43
N VAL A 154 5.93 8.74 19.41
CA VAL A 154 5.58 9.96 20.16
C VAL A 154 4.55 9.61 21.23
N GLU A 155 4.77 10.08 22.44
CA GLU A 155 3.84 9.93 23.57
C GLU A 155 3.79 11.25 24.34
N GLY A 156 2.58 11.81 24.52
CA GLY A 156 2.42 13.12 25.18
C GLY A 156 3.16 14.27 24.50
N GLY A 157 3.35 14.20 23.17
CA GLY A 157 4.13 15.18 22.41
C GLY A 157 5.65 15.04 22.54
N VAL A 158 6.14 14.07 23.32
CA VAL A 158 7.56 13.78 23.48
C VAL A 158 7.98 12.68 22.51
N PHE A 159 9.09 12.90 21.80
CA PHE A 159 9.68 11.91 20.89
C PHE A 159 10.58 10.94 21.66
N TYR A 160 10.39 9.65 21.44
CA TYR A 160 11.17 8.59 22.06
C TYR A 160 11.89 7.76 20.99
N ARG A 161 13.08 7.27 21.35
CA ARG A 161 13.88 6.36 20.53
C ARG A 161 14.47 5.27 21.41
N GLU A 162 14.26 4.01 21.05
CA GLU A 162 14.75 2.84 21.78
C GLU A 162 15.46 1.88 20.84
N ASN A 163 16.70 1.49 21.17
CA ASN A 163 17.42 0.46 20.43
C ASN A 163 16.82 -0.91 20.75
N VAL A 164 16.35 -1.60 19.71
CA VAL A 164 15.80 -2.95 19.80
C VAL A 164 16.63 -3.92 18.97
N THR A 165 16.69 -5.17 19.44
CA THR A 165 17.21 -6.29 18.65
C THR A 165 16.07 -7.28 18.45
N GLY A 166 15.79 -7.62 17.20
CA GLY A 166 14.74 -8.56 16.83
C GLY A 166 15.25 -9.61 15.87
N THR A 167 14.70 -10.82 15.96
CA THR A 167 14.93 -11.89 14.99
C THR A 167 13.70 -11.99 14.10
N PHE A 168 13.90 -11.79 12.81
CA PHE A 168 12.84 -11.88 11.82
C PHE A 168 13.00 -13.17 11.03
N SER A 169 11.92 -13.95 10.96
CA SER A 169 11.84 -15.22 10.24
C SER A 169 10.55 -15.31 9.43
N GLY A 170 10.36 -16.42 8.74
CA GLY A 170 9.14 -16.67 8.00
C GLY A 170 7.96 -17.02 8.91
N TYR A 171 6.77 -16.60 8.52
CA TYR A 171 5.51 -16.89 9.21
C TYR A 171 4.49 -17.52 8.26
N PHE A 172 3.49 -18.18 8.84
CA PHE A 172 2.37 -18.71 8.08
C PHE A 172 1.28 -17.66 7.91
N GLU A 173 0.87 -17.46 6.66
CA GLU A 173 -0.18 -16.53 6.29
C GLU A 173 -1.56 -17.02 6.73
N SER A 174 -2.34 -16.12 7.32
CA SER A 174 -3.76 -16.36 7.52
C SER A 174 -4.49 -16.26 6.19
N GLU A 175 -5.33 -17.24 5.89
CA GLU A 175 -6.29 -17.14 4.79
C GLU A 175 -7.55 -16.38 5.21
N ARG A 176 -7.68 -15.95 6.47
CA ARG A 176 -8.84 -15.20 6.96
C ARG A 176 -8.55 -13.71 6.93
N CYS A 177 -9.48 -12.93 6.36
CA CYS A 177 -9.48 -11.47 6.41
C CYS A 177 -10.87 -10.94 6.80
N SER A 178 -10.92 -9.74 7.37
CA SER A 178 -12.15 -8.95 7.48
C SER A 178 -11.93 -7.59 6.82
N LEU A 179 -12.92 -7.11 6.06
CA LEU A 179 -12.92 -5.75 5.55
C LEU A 179 -13.57 -4.84 6.59
N LEU A 180 -12.76 -3.97 7.19
CA LEU A 180 -13.21 -3.00 8.17
C LEU A 180 -13.35 -1.63 7.51
N PRO A 181 -14.47 -0.92 7.73
CA PRO A 181 -14.61 0.45 7.31
C PRO A 181 -13.86 1.37 8.25
N ILE A 182 -13.12 2.31 7.67
CA ILE A 182 -12.43 3.37 8.40
C ILE A 182 -13.32 4.59 8.34
N VAL A 183 -13.82 5.05 9.49
CA VAL A 183 -14.86 6.07 9.60
C VAL A 183 -14.27 7.30 10.26
N ALA A 184 -14.42 8.47 9.64
CA ALA A 184 -13.96 9.73 10.20
C ALA A 184 -14.70 10.04 11.52
N ASP A 185 -13.96 10.38 12.58
CA ASP A 185 -14.53 10.88 13.84
C ASP A 185 -14.49 12.43 13.93
N GLU A 186 -14.01 13.08 12.87
CA GLU A 186 -14.00 14.53 12.74
C GLU A 186 -14.49 14.99 11.36
N ARG A 187 -14.72 16.30 11.24
CA ARG A 187 -14.96 16.97 9.96
C ARG A 187 -13.66 17.61 9.51
N VAL A 188 -13.13 17.17 8.37
CA VAL A 188 -11.82 17.61 7.87
C VAL A 188 -11.92 18.12 6.43
N ARG A 189 -11.16 19.17 6.12
CA ARG A 189 -10.97 19.66 4.76
C ARG A 189 -9.83 18.88 4.11
N ILE A 190 -10.11 18.26 2.97
CA ILE A 190 -9.11 17.60 2.13
C ILE A 190 -8.65 18.59 1.06
N GLU A 191 -7.34 18.74 0.92
CA GLU A 191 -6.72 19.54 -0.12
C GLU A 191 -6.11 18.64 -1.18
N LYS A 192 -6.30 18.99 -2.47
CA LYS A 192 -5.66 18.27 -3.56
C LYS A 192 -4.14 18.34 -3.40
N GLY A 193 -3.50 17.18 -3.42
CA GLY A 193 -2.07 17.01 -3.26
C GLY A 193 -1.62 16.98 -1.80
N GLY A 194 -2.48 17.31 -0.85
CA GLY A 194 -2.15 17.26 0.57
C GLY A 194 -2.18 15.83 1.10
N VAL A 195 -1.30 15.55 2.06
CA VAL A 195 -1.43 14.41 2.97
C VAL A 195 -2.10 14.92 4.25
N SER A 196 -3.10 14.20 4.75
CA SER A 196 -3.84 14.58 5.96
C SER A 196 -3.93 13.41 6.91
N ALA A 197 -3.56 13.63 8.18
CA ALA A 197 -3.98 12.77 9.27
C ALA A 197 -5.40 13.18 9.69
N VAL A 198 -6.29 12.20 9.84
CA VAL A 198 -7.70 12.42 10.15
C VAL A 198 -8.08 11.54 11.32
N GLU A 199 -8.69 12.10 12.35
CA GLU A 199 -9.27 11.35 13.47
C GLU A 199 -10.32 10.36 12.95
N ILE A 200 -10.24 9.12 13.42
CA ILE A 200 -11.16 8.05 13.05
C ILE A 200 -11.77 7.39 14.28
N GLU A 201 -12.92 6.75 14.06
CA GLU A 201 -13.43 5.81 15.05
C GLU A 201 -12.37 4.76 15.36
N ARG A 202 -12.12 4.54 16.65
CA ARG A 202 -11.09 3.62 17.15
C ARG A 202 -11.16 2.26 16.46
N VAL A 203 -10.01 1.80 15.95
CA VAL A 203 -9.82 0.48 15.34
C VAL A 203 -8.85 -0.34 16.17
N ASP A 204 -9.37 -1.37 16.85
CA ASP A 204 -8.57 -2.34 17.60
C ASP A 204 -8.17 -3.54 16.71
N VAL A 205 -6.87 -3.85 16.68
CA VAL A 205 -6.30 -4.91 15.85
C VAL A 205 -5.42 -5.82 16.70
N LYS A 206 -5.67 -7.13 16.59
CA LYS A 206 -4.92 -8.15 17.33
C LYS A 206 -3.48 -8.27 16.86
N GLY A 207 -2.60 -8.56 17.82
CA GLY A 207 -1.21 -8.89 17.56
C GLY A 207 -1.06 -9.97 16.48
N GLY A 208 -0.06 -9.83 15.62
CA GLY A 208 0.19 -10.73 14.49
C GLY A 208 -0.72 -10.52 13.28
N SER A 209 -1.70 -9.61 13.35
CA SER A 209 -2.57 -9.29 12.20
C SER A 209 -1.87 -8.35 11.21
N ILE A 210 -2.11 -8.54 9.92
CA ILE A 210 -1.60 -7.64 8.87
C ILE A 210 -2.74 -6.77 8.37
N ILE A 211 -2.53 -5.47 8.38
CA ILE A 211 -3.49 -4.50 7.86
C ILE A 211 -3.05 -4.10 6.46
N THR A 212 -4.00 -3.95 5.56
CA THR A 212 -3.73 -3.47 4.21
C THR A 212 -4.91 -2.64 3.72
N PRO A 213 -4.71 -1.34 3.41
CA PRO A 213 -5.74 -0.53 2.77
C PRO A 213 -6.22 -1.19 1.48
N TYR A 214 -7.52 -1.30 1.30
CA TYR A 214 -8.12 -1.83 0.08
C TYR A 214 -8.03 -0.77 -1.02
N GLY A 215 -7.19 -1.02 -2.01
CA GLY A 215 -6.80 -0.04 -3.02
C GLY A 215 -7.90 0.44 -3.97
N LEU A 216 -9.14 -0.04 -3.86
CA LEU A 216 -10.30 0.47 -4.63
C LEU A 216 -11.37 1.15 -3.78
N ALA A 217 -11.17 1.22 -2.46
CA ALA A 217 -12.06 1.94 -1.56
C ALA A 217 -11.56 3.38 -1.37
N ALA A 218 -11.61 4.16 -2.45
CA ALA A 218 -11.23 5.57 -2.44
C ALA A 218 -12.44 6.45 -2.12
N ASN A 219 -12.34 7.26 -1.06
CA ASN A 219 -13.27 8.35 -0.76
C ASN A 219 -13.35 9.33 -1.96
N ALA A 220 -14.42 10.12 -2.06
CA ALA A 220 -14.59 11.08 -3.16
C ALA A 220 -13.42 12.04 -3.37
N PHE A 221 -12.66 12.33 -2.32
CA PHE A 221 -11.60 13.35 -2.32
C PHE A 221 -10.19 12.78 -2.13
N ALA A 222 -10.07 11.59 -1.53
CA ALA A 222 -8.79 11.08 -1.04
C ALA A 222 -8.69 9.55 -1.09
N GLN A 223 -7.45 9.07 -1.08
CA GLN A 223 -7.10 7.66 -0.93
C GLN A 223 -6.54 7.41 0.47
N LEU A 224 -7.06 6.38 1.15
CA LEU A 224 -6.49 5.89 2.40
C LEU A 224 -5.12 5.25 2.15
N LEU A 225 -4.09 5.72 2.86
CA LEU A 225 -2.72 5.24 2.76
C LEU A 225 -2.30 4.37 3.95
N ASP A 226 -2.63 4.81 5.17
CA ASP A 226 -2.21 4.10 6.38
C ASP A 226 -3.16 4.38 7.56
N LEU A 227 -3.02 3.58 8.62
CA LEU A 227 -3.60 3.83 9.94
C LEU A 227 -2.48 4.15 10.92
N VAL A 228 -2.67 5.19 11.70
CA VAL A 228 -1.73 5.63 12.73
C VAL A 228 -2.46 5.80 14.06
N GLY A 229 -1.72 5.72 15.16
CA GLY A 229 -2.32 5.86 16.49
C GLY A 229 -1.49 5.25 17.60
N GLY A 230 -1.59 5.86 18.79
CA GLY A 230 -0.93 5.43 20.01
C GLY A 230 0.60 5.31 19.93
N ARG A 231 1.17 4.59 20.91
CA ARG A 231 2.60 4.22 20.94
C ARG A 231 2.87 3.16 19.87
N THR A 232 3.96 3.28 19.13
CA THR A 232 4.44 2.22 18.22
C THR A 232 4.65 0.93 19.00
N ARG A 233 3.99 -0.15 18.58
CA ARG A 233 4.05 -1.47 19.23
C ARG A 233 4.72 -2.48 18.33
N LYS A 234 5.18 -3.57 18.95
CA LYS A 234 5.69 -4.73 18.19
C LYS A 234 4.56 -5.37 17.39
N PHE A 235 4.91 -6.05 16.31
CA PHE A 235 3.93 -6.68 15.42
C PHE A 235 3.05 -7.70 16.16
N GLU A 236 3.62 -8.40 17.13
CA GLU A 236 2.98 -9.44 17.95
C GLU A 236 2.03 -8.87 19.03
N GLU A 237 2.04 -7.56 19.26
CA GLU A 237 1.22 -6.91 20.28
C GLU A 237 -0.09 -6.37 19.68
N ASP A 238 -1.15 -6.36 20.49
CA ASP A 238 -2.41 -5.71 20.14
C ASP A 238 -2.16 -4.22 19.87
N ARG A 239 -2.71 -3.70 18.77
CA ARG A 239 -2.55 -2.32 18.30
C ARG A 239 -3.89 -1.61 18.24
N VAL A 240 -3.86 -0.30 18.40
CA VAL A 240 -5.03 0.57 18.40
C VAL A 240 -4.72 1.74 17.49
N PHE A 241 -5.65 2.05 16.58
CA PHE A 241 -5.54 3.18 15.66
C PHE A 241 -6.73 4.12 15.88
N ASP A 242 -6.43 5.40 15.97
CA ASP A 242 -7.37 6.50 16.16
C ASP A 242 -7.20 7.60 15.10
N GLU A 243 -6.23 7.45 14.20
CA GLU A 243 -6.03 8.31 13.04
C GLU A 243 -5.87 7.49 11.75
N ALA A 244 -6.30 8.07 10.64
CA ALA A 244 -6.05 7.56 9.29
C ALA A 244 -5.24 8.59 8.49
N VAL A 245 -4.26 8.12 7.72
CA VAL A 245 -3.51 8.98 6.82
C VAL A 245 -4.07 8.86 5.41
N LEU A 246 -4.49 10.00 4.86
CA LEU A 246 -5.09 10.12 3.54
C LEU A 246 -4.18 10.93 2.63
N VAL A 247 -4.28 10.68 1.31
CA VAL A 247 -3.76 11.59 0.30
C VAL A 247 -4.90 12.13 -0.56
N GLY A 248 -5.04 13.46 -0.57
CA GLY A 248 -6.05 14.16 -1.34
C GLY A 248 -5.69 14.19 -2.83
N PHE A 249 -6.61 13.75 -3.68
CA PHE A 249 -6.52 13.90 -5.14
C PHE A 249 -7.57 14.88 -5.68
N SER A 250 -8.43 15.40 -4.81
CA SER A 250 -9.39 16.47 -5.09
C SER A 250 -9.65 17.26 -3.83
N ASP A 251 -9.92 18.56 -3.97
CA ASP A 251 -10.38 19.37 -2.84
C ASP A 251 -11.78 18.93 -2.41
N GLY A 252 -12.03 18.96 -1.10
CA GLY A 252 -13.33 18.60 -0.55
C GLY A 252 -13.41 18.65 0.95
N VAL A 253 -14.55 18.19 1.48
CA VAL A 253 -14.77 18.07 2.91
C VAL A 253 -15.32 16.67 3.19
N VAL A 254 -14.61 15.97 4.06
CA VAL A 254 -15.09 14.76 4.69
C VAL A 254 -15.86 15.18 5.95
N GLU A 255 -17.09 14.67 6.08
CA GLU A 255 -17.92 14.91 7.27
C GLU A 255 -17.67 13.81 8.30
N LYS A 256 -17.82 14.14 9.59
CA LYS A 256 -17.79 13.16 10.68
C LYS A 256 -18.81 12.05 10.40
N GLY A 257 -18.41 10.78 10.57
CA GLY A 257 -19.21 9.59 10.28
C GLY A 257 -19.12 9.10 8.83
N GLU A 258 -18.39 9.80 7.96
CA GLU A 258 -18.15 9.37 6.58
C GLU A 258 -17.03 8.33 6.49
N VAL A 259 -17.19 7.33 5.61
CA VAL A 259 -16.18 6.30 5.38
C VAL A 259 -15.05 6.88 4.53
N LEU A 260 -13.83 6.79 5.04
CA LEU A 260 -12.58 7.22 4.41
C LEU A 260 -11.99 6.17 3.46
N GLY A 261 -12.25 4.91 3.76
CA GLY A 261 -11.79 3.77 2.99
C GLY A 261 -12.10 2.45 3.71
N LEU A 262 -11.62 1.35 3.14
CA LEU A 262 -11.69 0.03 3.77
C LEU A 262 -10.28 -0.51 4.01
N VAL A 263 -10.08 -1.25 5.09
CA VAL A 263 -8.84 -2.01 5.32
C VAL A 263 -9.15 -3.50 5.37
N CYS A 264 -8.32 -4.33 4.74
CA CYS A 264 -8.30 -5.77 4.96
C CYS A 264 -7.39 -6.07 6.15
N VAL A 265 -7.97 -6.63 7.20
CA VAL A 265 -7.24 -7.14 8.36
C VAL A 265 -7.11 -8.65 8.19
N MET A 266 -5.92 -9.12 7.79
CA MET A 266 -5.59 -10.53 7.68
C MET A 266 -5.12 -11.07 9.03
N GLY A 267 -5.67 -12.20 9.45
CA GLY A 267 -5.42 -12.75 10.79
C GLY A 267 -6.71 -13.08 11.52
N GLU A 268 -6.75 -12.78 12.82
CA GLU A 268 -7.93 -13.01 13.65
C GLU A 268 -9.04 -12.04 13.27
N SER A 269 -10.16 -12.59 12.81
CA SER A 269 -11.32 -11.82 12.35
C SER A 269 -12.15 -11.36 13.54
N SER A 270 -12.01 -10.09 13.95
CA SER A 270 -13.06 -9.39 14.69
C SER A 270 -14.29 -9.08 13.82
N GLY A 271 -14.25 -9.42 12.52
CA GLY A 271 -15.32 -9.27 11.55
C GLY A 271 -16.51 -10.20 11.79
N GLY A 272 -17.24 -9.94 12.87
CA GLY A 272 -18.56 -10.47 13.17
C GLY A 272 -19.48 -9.38 13.73
N GLY A 273 -19.21 -8.11 13.40
CA GLY A 273 -19.96 -6.96 13.92
C GLY A 273 -21.41 -6.90 13.44
N ASN A 274 -22.24 -6.25 14.26
CA ASN A 274 -23.58 -5.83 13.87
C ASN A 274 -23.50 -4.96 12.61
N SER A 275 -24.45 -5.14 11.70
CA SER A 275 -24.60 -4.22 10.59
C SER A 275 -24.91 -2.82 11.11
N ARG A 276 -24.39 -1.79 10.44
CA ARG A 276 -24.68 -0.39 10.75
C ARG A 276 -24.79 0.45 9.49
N GLN A 277 -25.54 1.53 9.57
CA GLN A 277 -25.65 2.50 8.48
C GLN A 277 -24.37 3.33 8.41
N LEU A 278 -23.70 3.33 7.25
CA LEU A 278 -22.49 4.10 6.99
C LEU A 278 -22.67 5.01 5.78
N GLN A 279 -22.11 6.21 5.85
CA GLN A 279 -22.09 7.15 4.74
C GLN A 279 -20.83 6.94 3.89
N PHE A 280 -21.02 6.54 2.65
CA PHE A 280 -19.95 6.43 1.66
C PHE A 280 -20.00 7.65 0.73
N SER A 281 -18.83 8.17 0.35
CA SER A 281 -18.74 9.16 -0.71
C SER A 281 -17.83 8.67 -1.81
N ARG A 282 -18.22 8.98 -3.05
CA ARG A 282 -17.42 8.68 -4.23
C ARG A 282 -17.54 9.79 -5.25
N LYS A 283 -16.51 9.90 -6.07
CA LYS A 283 -16.55 10.73 -7.27
C LYS A 283 -17.46 10.08 -8.31
N ALA A 284 -18.35 10.85 -8.91
CA ALA A 284 -19.17 10.40 -10.04
C ALA A 284 -19.29 11.54 -11.05
N GLY A 285 -18.61 11.37 -12.20
CA GLY A 285 -18.47 12.44 -13.19
C GLY A 285 -17.77 13.66 -12.60
N LYS A 286 -18.43 14.84 -12.65
CA LYS A 286 -17.90 16.10 -12.10
C LYS A 286 -18.32 16.36 -10.64
N GLY A 287 -19.14 15.50 -10.05
CA GLY A 287 -19.71 15.70 -8.72
C GLY A 287 -19.30 14.61 -7.73
N VAL A 288 -19.83 14.75 -6.51
CA VAL A 288 -19.70 13.78 -5.44
C VAL A 288 -21.06 13.19 -5.15
N VAL A 289 -21.12 11.87 -5.11
CA VAL A 289 -22.31 11.13 -4.69
C VAL A 289 -22.04 10.61 -3.29
N LYS A 290 -22.88 11.02 -2.33
CA LYS A 290 -22.90 10.48 -0.97
C LYS A 290 -24.09 9.54 -0.83
N THR A 291 -23.85 8.34 -0.34
CA THR A 291 -24.90 7.34 -0.10
C THR A 291 -24.79 6.77 1.30
N ILE A 292 -25.93 6.46 1.90
CA ILE A 292 -25.99 5.74 3.17
C ILE A 292 -26.40 4.31 2.87
N HIS A 293 -25.59 3.36 3.30
CA HIS A 293 -25.87 1.93 3.14
C HIS A 293 -25.61 1.19 4.43
N GLU A 294 -26.40 0.14 4.65
CA GLU A 294 -26.10 -0.84 5.67
C GLU A 294 -24.82 -1.58 5.30
N TYR A 295 -23.78 -1.42 6.12
CA TYR A 295 -22.52 -2.12 5.96
C TYR A 295 -22.38 -3.17 7.06
N ARG A 296 -21.97 -4.37 6.66
CA ARG A 296 -21.62 -5.46 7.56
C ARG A 296 -20.24 -5.96 7.19
N SER A 297 -19.29 -5.85 8.12
CA SER A 297 -18.00 -6.52 7.96
C SER A 297 -18.24 -8.02 7.92
N LYS A 298 -17.92 -8.65 6.79
CA LYS A 298 -18.04 -10.09 6.60
C LYS A 298 -16.67 -10.74 6.81
N PRO A 299 -16.60 -11.92 7.46
CA PRO A 299 -15.39 -12.72 7.44
C PRO A 299 -15.18 -13.24 6.01
N LEU A 300 -13.98 -13.02 5.48
CA LEU A 300 -13.57 -13.41 4.15
C LEU A 300 -12.45 -14.45 4.23
N ARG A 301 -12.44 -15.34 3.27
CA ARG A 301 -11.31 -16.23 2.99
C ARG A 301 -10.58 -15.73 1.76
N VAL A 302 -9.31 -15.36 1.94
CA VAL A 302 -8.41 -14.94 0.87
C VAL A 302 -7.87 -16.17 0.15
N GLY A 303 -8.12 -16.24 -1.16
CA GLY A 303 -7.61 -17.30 -2.01
C GLY A 303 -6.11 -17.15 -2.25
N ARG A 304 -5.43 -18.28 -2.50
CA ARG A 304 -4.00 -18.30 -2.81
C ARG A 304 -3.68 -17.98 -4.27
N LYS A 305 -4.69 -17.90 -5.13
CA LYS A 305 -4.55 -17.56 -6.54
C LYS A 305 -4.83 -16.08 -6.71
N GLY A 306 -3.91 -15.39 -7.37
CA GLY A 306 -4.06 -13.99 -7.73
C GLY A 306 -3.63 -13.75 -9.17
N GLU A 307 -3.83 -12.52 -9.61
CA GLU A 307 -3.46 -12.03 -10.93
C GLU A 307 -2.85 -10.65 -10.79
N TRP A 308 -1.67 -10.45 -11.39
CA TRP A 308 -1.11 -9.12 -11.55
C TRP A 308 -1.67 -8.47 -12.79
N ARG A 309 -2.10 -7.22 -12.67
CA ARG A 309 -2.71 -6.46 -13.75
C ARG A 309 -1.95 -5.14 -13.94
N PRO A 310 -1.21 -4.98 -15.05
CA PRO A 310 -0.46 -3.76 -15.32
C PRO A 310 -1.38 -2.55 -15.47
N ALA A 311 -1.07 -1.46 -14.77
CA ALA A 311 -1.72 -0.17 -14.94
C ALA A 311 -0.90 0.66 -15.94
N ILE A 312 -1.39 0.78 -17.17
CA ILE A 312 -0.71 1.47 -18.26
C ILE A 312 -1.40 2.79 -18.52
N SER A 313 -0.68 3.90 -18.51
CA SER A 313 -1.25 5.22 -18.75
C SER A 313 -1.91 5.31 -20.12
N ASP A 314 -3.10 5.92 -20.16
CA ASP A 314 -3.82 6.26 -21.39
C ASP A 314 -3.73 7.76 -21.73
N GLU A 315 -3.00 8.54 -20.94
CA GLU A 315 -2.81 9.99 -21.10
C GLU A 315 -1.36 10.46 -20.86
N ASN A 316 -1.08 11.71 -21.23
CA ASN A 316 0.10 12.42 -20.77
C ASN A 316 -0.29 13.32 -19.60
N ARG A 317 0.48 13.28 -18.51
CA ARG A 317 0.21 14.06 -17.30
C ARG A 317 1.53 14.63 -16.77
N LYS A 318 1.57 15.96 -16.59
CA LYS A 318 2.64 16.62 -15.85
C LYS A 318 2.49 16.32 -14.36
N LEU A 319 3.61 16.10 -13.70
CA LEU A 319 3.68 15.75 -12.29
C LEU A 319 4.40 16.85 -11.54
N ILE A 320 3.90 17.13 -10.34
CA ILE A 320 4.53 18.01 -9.35
C ILE A 320 4.77 17.15 -8.11
N ARG A 321 6.00 17.16 -7.58
CA ARG A 321 6.38 16.42 -6.38
C ARG A 321 5.38 16.67 -5.25
N GLY A 322 4.98 15.59 -4.56
CA GLY A 322 4.06 15.64 -3.44
C GLY A 322 2.60 15.83 -3.81
N VAL A 323 2.29 16.38 -4.99
CA VAL A 323 0.90 16.63 -5.41
C VAL A 323 0.34 15.37 -6.07
N ALA A 324 -0.49 14.63 -5.33
CA ALA A 324 -1.19 13.47 -5.89
C ALA A 324 -2.10 13.84 -7.07
N GLU A 325 -2.04 13.00 -8.11
CA GLU A 325 -2.76 13.19 -9.36
C GLU A 325 -3.61 11.97 -9.71
N ILE A 326 -4.72 12.24 -10.39
CA ILE A 326 -5.51 11.19 -11.05
C ILE A 326 -4.92 10.99 -12.45
N ILE A 327 -4.48 9.76 -12.72
CA ILE A 327 -3.96 9.35 -14.03
C ILE A 327 -4.92 8.35 -14.65
N LYS A 328 -5.40 8.65 -15.85
CA LYS A 328 -6.18 7.73 -16.69
C LYS A 328 -5.30 6.58 -17.15
N ILE A 329 -5.81 5.37 -17.01
CA ILE A 329 -5.15 4.15 -17.44
C ILE A 329 -6.03 3.39 -18.44
N ARG A 330 -5.42 2.45 -19.15
CA ARG A 330 -6.19 1.46 -19.93
C ARG A 330 -7.10 0.69 -18.97
N PRO A 331 -8.39 0.48 -19.31
CA PRO A 331 -9.35 -0.16 -18.41
C PRO A 331 -8.90 -1.54 -17.91
N ILE A 332 -9.07 -1.79 -16.60
CA ILE A 332 -8.80 -3.07 -15.96
C ILE A 332 -10.08 -3.63 -15.33
N ASN A 333 -10.52 -4.79 -15.83
CA ASN A 333 -11.75 -5.46 -15.38
C ASN A 333 -11.53 -6.27 -14.10
N VAL A 334 -11.89 -5.75 -12.94
CA VAL A 334 -11.82 -6.49 -11.68
C VAL A 334 -13.05 -7.37 -11.53
N PRO A 335 -12.87 -8.67 -11.27
CA PRO A 335 -14.02 -9.54 -11.09
C PRO A 335 -14.68 -9.31 -9.72
N ASP A 336 -15.88 -9.87 -9.55
CA ASP A 336 -16.53 -9.97 -8.24
C ASP A 336 -15.67 -10.74 -7.22
N TYR A 337 -15.91 -10.46 -5.95
CA TYR A 337 -15.20 -11.02 -4.81
C TYR A 337 -13.68 -11.01 -5.01
N ALA A 338 -13.14 -9.83 -5.30
CA ALA A 338 -11.70 -9.62 -5.42
C ALA A 338 -11.25 -8.46 -4.53
N VAL A 339 -10.16 -8.68 -3.80
CA VAL A 339 -9.41 -7.62 -3.14
C VAL A 339 -8.31 -7.19 -4.09
N VAL A 340 -8.17 -5.87 -4.23
CA VAL A 340 -7.28 -5.23 -5.19
C VAL A 340 -6.39 -4.26 -4.46
N ASN A 341 -5.12 -4.31 -4.81
CA ASN A 341 -4.07 -3.66 -4.06
C ASN A 341 -2.94 -3.28 -5.01
N PRO A 342 -2.41 -2.05 -4.98
CA PRO A 342 -1.14 -1.78 -5.63
C PRO A 342 -0.07 -2.74 -5.10
N LEU A 343 0.81 -3.21 -5.98
CA LEU A 343 2.08 -3.80 -5.57
C LEU A 343 2.94 -2.68 -4.98
N GLY A 344 3.46 -2.88 -3.78
CA GLY A 344 4.32 -1.92 -3.10
C GLY A 344 5.77 -2.11 -3.52
N ILE A 345 6.02 -1.90 -4.81
CA ILE A 345 7.36 -1.81 -5.38
C ILE A 345 7.30 -0.87 -6.58
N MET A 346 7.93 0.29 -6.46
CA MET A 346 7.79 1.41 -7.39
C MET A 346 8.22 1.03 -8.81
N ARG A 347 7.36 1.30 -9.82
CA ARG A 347 7.58 0.91 -11.23
C ARG A 347 7.71 2.06 -12.22
N GLN A 348 7.59 3.29 -11.74
CA GLN A 348 7.64 4.49 -12.57
C GLN A 348 8.60 5.47 -11.91
N ALA A 349 9.57 6.02 -12.65
CA ALA A 349 10.68 6.82 -12.08
C ALA A 349 10.30 8.12 -11.35
N TYR A 350 9.07 8.57 -11.40
CA TYR A 350 8.62 9.85 -10.86
C TYR A 350 7.62 9.73 -9.71
N GLY A 351 7.10 8.54 -9.43
CA GLY A 351 6.19 8.35 -8.29
C GLY A 351 5.61 6.95 -8.14
N THR A 352 4.75 6.82 -7.13
CA THR A 352 4.12 5.56 -6.76
C THR A 352 2.61 5.58 -7.01
N MET A 353 2.06 4.42 -7.38
CA MET A 353 0.63 4.19 -7.51
C MET A 353 0.07 3.76 -6.15
N VAL A 354 -0.75 4.61 -5.51
CA VAL A 354 -1.26 4.35 -4.16
C VAL A 354 -2.67 3.77 -4.14
N GLY A 355 -3.39 3.79 -5.27
CA GLY A 355 -4.74 3.25 -5.37
C GLY A 355 -5.32 3.31 -6.78
N GLY A 356 -6.46 2.66 -6.97
CA GLY A 356 -7.27 2.72 -8.18
C GLY A 356 -8.63 3.34 -7.88
N ILE A 357 -9.21 4.01 -8.87
CA ILE A 357 -10.56 4.56 -8.79
C ILE A 357 -11.46 3.72 -9.70
N ALA A 358 -12.52 3.18 -9.11
CA ALA A 358 -13.58 2.46 -9.81
C ALA A 358 -14.87 3.28 -9.80
N ASN A 359 -15.61 3.26 -10.90
CA ASN A 359 -16.90 3.95 -11.00
C ASN A 359 -18.01 3.22 -10.24
N GLU A 360 -17.81 1.94 -9.93
CA GLU A 360 -18.75 1.09 -9.21
C GLU A 360 -18.65 1.25 -7.68
N PRO A 361 -19.69 0.87 -6.91
CA PRO A 361 -19.63 0.92 -5.44
C PRO A 361 -18.52 0.02 -4.86
N TRP A 362 -18.03 0.34 -3.66
CA TRP A 362 -16.95 -0.39 -2.96
C TRP A 362 -17.30 -1.82 -2.48
N SER A 363 -18.45 -2.34 -2.90
CA SER A 363 -18.93 -3.69 -2.61
C SER A 363 -17.97 -4.75 -3.16
N LEU A 364 -17.88 -5.94 -2.57
CA LEU A 364 -17.14 -7.05 -3.19
C LEU A 364 -17.99 -7.79 -4.22
N GLU A 365 -19.31 -7.74 -4.10
CA GLU A 365 -20.28 -8.52 -4.84
C GLU A 365 -20.44 -8.11 -6.31
N SER A 366 -19.92 -6.93 -6.69
CA SER A 366 -19.96 -6.43 -8.06
C SER A 366 -18.61 -6.49 -8.77
N ARG A 367 -18.65 -6.75 -10.08
CA ARG A 367 -17.52 -6.49 -10.98
C ARG A 367 -17.23 -4.99 -11.03
N LYS A 368 -15.96 -4.65 -11.29
CA LYS A 368 -15.51 -3.25 -11.36
C LYS A 368 -14.61 -3.03 -12.55
N THR A 369 -14.52 -1.77 -12.95
CA THR A 369 -13.56 -1.34 -13.96
C THR A 369 -12.70 -0.24 -13.36
N ILE A 370 -11.39 -0.45 -13.34
CA ILE A 370 -10.42 0.57 -12.96
C ILE A 370 -10.00 1.28 -14.23
N GLU A 371 -10.30 2.57 -14.33
CA GLU A 371 -9.93 3.41 -15.48
C GLU A 371 -9.00 4.56 -15.07
N GLU A 372 -8.86 4.77 -13.77
CA GLU A 372 -8.07 5.84 -13.18
C GLU A 372 -7.29 5.30 -11.98
N VAL A 373 -6.11 5.86 -11.75
CA VAL A 373 -5.27 5.56 -10.58
C VAL A 373 -4.93 6.84 -9.85
N VAL A 374 -4.77 6.73 -8.54
CA VAL A 374 -4.18 7.78 -7.70
C VAL A 374 -2.68 7.56 -7.71
N PHE A 375 -1.95 8.55 -8.22
CA PHE A 375 -0.51 8.53 -8.34
C PHE A 375 0.10 9.62 -7.48
N LEU A 376 1.08 9.27 -6.66
CA LEU A 376 1.80 10.18 -5.76
C LEU A 376 3.22 10.42 -6.29
N PRO A 377 3.50 11.60 -6.87
CA PRO A 377 4.82 11.93 -7.38
C PRO A 377 5.83 12.14 -6.24
N ILE A 378 7.01 11.53 -6.37
CA ILE A 378 8.15 11.78 -5.49
C ILE A 378 9.11 12.84 -6.08
N MET A 379 8.93 13.19 -7.35
CA MET A 379 9.66 14.25 -8.05
C MET A 379 8.81 14.83 -9.19
N ASP A 380 9.18 16.03 -9.62
CA ASP A 380 8.58 16.65 -10.80
C ASP A 380 8.90 15.83 -12.05
N GLY A 381 7.97 15.81 -13.00
CA GLY A 381 8.18 15.05 -14.23
C GLY A 381 6.95 14.97 -15.11
N GLU A 382 6.92 13.93 -15.93
CA GLU A 382 5.81 13.65 -16.84
C GLU A 382 5.59 12.14 -16.91
N VAL A 383 4.35 11.73 -16.71
CA VAL A 383 3.86 10.42 -17.15
C VAL A 383 3.37 10.55 -18.57
N ARG A 384 3.79 9.64 -19.45
CA ARG A 384 3.37 9.59 -20.85
C ARG A 384 2.44 8.43 -21.13
N LYS A 385 1.59 8.60 -22.14
CA LYS A 385 0.69 7.57 -22.64
C LYS A 385 1.49 6.32 -23.05
N GLY A 386 1.03 5.16 -22.60
CA GLY A 386 1.68 3.88 -22.83
C GLY A 386 2.75 3.51 -21.79
N GLN A 387 3.10 4.40 -20.86
CA GLN A 387 4.00 4.05 -19.75
C GLN A 387 3.31 3.20 -18.69
N LEU A 388 4.06 2.26 -18.11
CA LEU A 388 3.65 1.50 -16.94
C LEU A 388 3.70 2.42 -15.70
N ILE A 389 2.58 2.56 -15.03
CA ILE A 389 2.44 3.38 -13.81
C ILE A 389 2.60 2.55 -12.56
N GLY A 390 2.15 1.30 -12.62
CA GLY A 390 2.20 0.37 -11.52
C GLY A 390 1.55 -0.94 -11.90
N VAL A 391 1.38 -1.81 -10.91
CA VAL A 391 0.76 -3.11 -11.10
C VAL A 391 -0.23 -3.34 -9.96
N PHE A 392 -1.47 -3.67 -10.29
CA PHE A 392 -2.44 -4.12 -9.31
C PHE A 392 -2.27 -5.62 -9.05
N ASN A 393 -2.26 -5.98 -7.78
CA ASN A 393 -2.50 -7.33 -7.33
C ASN A 393 -4.00 -7.55 -7.12
N VAL A 394 -4.58 -8.48 -7.87
CA VAL A 394 -5.99 -8.87 -7.79
C VAL A 394 -6.08 -10.27 -7.20
N THR A 395 -6.57 -10.38 -5.98
CA THR A 395 -6.71 -11.66 -5.27
C THR A 395 -8.18 -11.99 -5.05
N ARG A 396 -8.60 -13.21 -5.42
CA ARG A 396 -9.97 -13.66 -5.15
C ARG A 396 -10.18 -13.88 -3.66
N VAL A 397 -11.35 -13.47 -3.18
CA VAL A 397 -11.85 -13.78 -1.85
C VAL A 397 -13.15 -14.57 -1.97
N ALA A 398 -13.54 -15.22 -0.89
CA ALA A 398 -14.86 -15.82 -0.74
C ALA A 398 -15.39 -15.49 0.64
N GLU A 399 -16.70 -15.45 0.82
CA GLU A 399 -17.26 -15.37 2.17
C GLU A 399 -16.87 -16.64 2.94
N GLY A 400 -16.28 -16.46 4.13
CA GLY A 400 -15.96 -17.56 5.01
C GLY A 400 -17.23 -18.11 5.65
N LYS A 401 -17.44 -19.43 5.62
CA LYS A 401 -18.31 -20.06 6.62
C LYS A 401 -17.58 -19.97 7.96
N LEU A 402 -18.24 -19.41 8.98
CA LEU A 402 -17.76 -19.35 10.37
C LEU A 402 -17.43 -20.75 10.89
#